data_AF-A0A351KBU2-F1
#
_entry.id   AF-A0A351KBU2-F1
#
_cell.length_a   1.000
_cell.length_b   1.000
_cell.length_c   1.000
_cell.angle_alpha   90.00
_cell.angle_beta   90.00
_cell.angle_gamma   90.00
#
_symmetry.space_group_name_H-M   'P 1'
#
loop_
_entity.id
_entity.type
_entity.pdbx_description
1 polymer ?
#
loop_
_entity_poly.entity_id
_entity_poly.type
_entity_poly.pdbx_seq_one_letter_code
_entity_poly.pdbx_strand_id
1 'polypeptide(L)' 'ILGCVAIARSRIETVDEVRDRLTEALRHIDRERLVAAPDCGLGYLGRDLAIAKLQVLCEAASSV' A
#
# COMPACT_ATOMS: atom_id res chain seq x y z
N ILE A 1 -4.54 10.96 0.23
CA ILE A 1 -3.56 9.94 -0.23
C ILE A 1 -2.92 9.34 1.02
N LEU A 2 -2.83 8.01 1.11
CA LEU A 2 -2.27 7.29 2.26
C LEU A 2 -1.12 6.38 1.81
N GLY A 3 0.01 6.51 2.49
CA GLY A 3 1.13 5.57 2.39
C GLY A 3 0.80 4.25 3.10
N CYS A 4 0.76 3.16 2.35
CA CYS A 4 0.35 1.85 2.84
C CYS A 4 1.46 0.79 2.73
N VAL A 5 2.56 1.12 2.06
CA VAL A 5 3.70 0.22 1.77
C VAL A 5 4.98 0.96 2.09
N ALA A 6 5.82 0.33 2.91
CA ALA A 6 7.07 0.92 3.36
C ALA A 6 8.14 0.86 2.27
N ILE A 7 8.80 2.00 2.05
CA ILE A 7 9.87 2.17 1.05
C ILE A 7 11.28 2.02 1.65
N ALA A 8 11.41 2.12 2.97
CA ALA A 8 12.67 1.99 3.70
C ALA A 8 12.92 0.56 4.22
N ARG A 9 12.22 -0.45 3.69
CA ARG A 9 12.31 -1.87 4.11
C ARG A 9 12.20 -2.81 2.92
N SER A 10 13.02 -3.86 2.91
CA SER A 10 13.01 -4.90 1.87
C SER A 10 11.90 -5.94 2.05
N ARG A 11 11.33 -6.06 3.26
CA ARG A 11 10.19 -6.92 3.55
C ARG A 11 8.99 -6.51 2.69
N ILE A 12 8.37 -7.48 2.01
CA ILE A 12 7.09 -7.31 1.33
C ILE A 12 5.98 -7.46 2.37
N GLU A 13 5.09 -6.48 2.45
CA GLU A 13 3.87 -6.50 3.24
C GLU A 13 2.94 -7.62 2.75
N THR A 14 2.13 -8.19 3.64
CA THR A 14 1.05 -9.08 3.18
C THR A 14 -0.13 -8.26 2.66
N VAL A 15 -0.98 -8.89 1.85
CA VAL A 15 -2.23 -8.28 1.37
C VAL A 15 -3.12 -7.89 2.54
N ASP A 16 -3.23 -8.76 3.55
CA ASP A 16 -4.05 -8.48 4.74
C ASP A 16 -3.51 -7.30 5.56
N GLU A 17 -2.19 -7.16 5.70
CA GLU A 17 -1.59 -5.99 6.38
C GLU A 17 -1.95 -4.67 5.69
N VAL A 18 -1.95 -4.66 4.36
CA VAL A 18 -2.29 -3.45 3.59
C VAL A 18 -3.81 -3.23 3.61
N ARG A 19 -4.61 -4.30 3.52
CA ARG A 19 -6.07 -4.24 3.63
C ARG A 19 -6.49 -3.64 4.96
N ASP A 20 -5.93 -4.12 6.07
CA ASP A 20 -6.25 -3.64 7.42
C ASP A 20 -5.95 -2.13 7.57
N ARG A 21 -4.83 -1.65 7.01
CA ARG A 21 -4.49 -0.21 6.99
C ARG A 21 -5.51 0.61 6.22
N LEU A 22 -5.93 0.11 5.05
CA LEU A 22 -6.93 0.79 4.21
C LEU A 22 -8.32 0.78 4.88
N THR A 23 -8.74 -0.35 5.46
CA THR A 23 -9.99 -0.46 6.21
C THR A 23 -10.01 0.46 7.42
N GLU A 24 -8.91 0.58 8.14
CA GLU A 24 -8.81 1.55 9.24
C GLU A 24 -8.91 2.98 8.73
N ALA A 25 -8.24 3.32 7.63
CA ALA A 25 -8.34 4.66 7.04
C ALA A 25 -9.76 5.03 6.62
N LEU A 26 -10.52 4.09 6.04
CA LEU A 26 -11.92 4.28 5.64
C LEU A 26 -12.87 4.60 6.81
N ARG A 27 -12.44 4.42 8.07
CA ARG A 27 -13.19 4.88 9.25
C ARG A 27 -13.08 6.38 9.48
N HIS A 28 -12.11 7.05 8.84
CA HIS A 28 -11.77 8.46 9.05
C HIS A 28 -11.93 9.33 7.79
N ILE A 29 -12.06 8.72 6.61
CA ILE A 29 -12.23 9.43 5.33
C ILE A 29 -13.16 8.67 4.39
N ASP A 30 -13.94 9.42 3.60
CA ASP A 30 -14.80 8.87 2.56
C ASP A 30 -13.99 8.07 1.52
N ARG A 31 -14.55 6.97 1.05
CA ARG A 31 -13.89 6.01 0.14
C ARG A 31 -13.37 6.68 -1.12
N GLU A 32 -14.18 7.53 -1.73
CA GLU A 32 -13.88 8.25 -2.96
C GLU A 32 -12.76 9.28 -2.83
N ARG A 33 -12.37 9.62 -1.60
CA ARG A 33 -11.27 10.54 -1.29
C ARG A 33 -9.98 9.82 -0.89
N LEU A 34 -10.05 8.51 -0.63
CA LEU A 34 -8.90 7.70 -0.28
C LEU A 34 -8.16 7.23 -1.53
N VAL A 35 -6.87 7.56 -1.61
CA VAL A 35 -5.96 7.04 -2.63
C VAL A 35 -4.87 6.23 -1.92
N ALA A 36 -4.81 4.93 -2.20
CA ALA A 36 -3.79 4.04 -1.71
C ALA A 36 -2.48 4.26 -2.49
N ALA A 37 -1.36 4.45 -1.77
CA ALA A 37 -0.05 4.69 -2.36
C ALA A 37 1.06 4.06 -1.50
N PRO A 38 2.29 3.94 -2.00
CA PRO A 38 3.46 3.73 -1.15
C PRO A 38 3.75 4.99 -0.30
N ASP A 39 4.53 4.83 0.78
CA ASP A 39 4.89 5.96 1.68
C ASP A 39 5.61 7.10 0.95
N CYS A 40 6.40 6.77 -0.08
CA CYS A 40 7.10 7.72 -0.94
C CYS A 40 7.44 7.04 -2.28
N GLY A 41 8.35 7.62 -3.07
CA GLY A 41 8.87 6.99 -4.27
C GLY A 41 9.58 5.66 -3.96
N LEU A 42 9.43 4.69 -4.87
CA LEU A 42 10.06 3.36 -4.77
C LEU A 42 11.51 3.33 -5.30
N GLY A 43 12.12 4.49 -5.56
CA GLY A 43 13.44 4.60 -6.20
C GLY A 43 14.59 3.98 -5.42
N TYR A 44 14.42 3.75 -4.12
CA TYR A 44 15.40 3.05 -3.28
C TYR A 44 15.31 1.53 -3.36
N LEU A 45 14.27 0.98 -4.01
CA LEU A 45 14.05 -0.46 -4.15
C LEU A 45 14.45 -0.93 -5.54
N GLY A 46 14.99 -2.15 -5.62
CA GLY A 46 15.15 -2.83 -6.91
C GLY A 46 13.81 -3.05 -7.60
N ARG A 47 13.81 -3.07 -8.93
CA ARG A 47 12.58 -3.16 -9.77
C ARG A 47 11.66 -4.31 -9.36
N ASP A 48 12.21 -5.50 -9.13
CA ASP A 48 11.41 -6.68 -8.81
C ASP A 48 10.71 -6.54 -7.46
N LEU A 49 11.41 -5.99 -6.47
CA LEU A 49 10.85 -5.71 -5.16
C LEU A 49 9.78 -4.62 -5.22
N ALA A 50 10.02 -3.56 -6.00
CA ALA A 50 9.04 -2.51 -6.23
C ALA A 50 7.75 -3.06 -6.88
N ILE A 51 7.88 -3.93 -7.88
CA ILE A 51 6.74 -4.59 -8.53
C ILE A 51 5.98 -5.48 -7.53
N ALA A 52 6.68 -6.33 -6.77
CA ALA A 52 6.03 -7.21 -5.81
C ALA A 52 5.23 -6.43 -4.74
N LYS A 53 5.80 -5.34 -4.24
CA LYS A 53 5.12 -4.42 -3.30
C LYS A 53 3.90 -3.73 -3.92
N LEU A 54 3.99 -3.32 -5.19
CA LEU A 54 2.86 -2.71 -5.90
C LEU A 54 1.75 -3.74 -6.18
N GLN A 55 2.08 -5.00 -6.45
CA GLN A 55 1.09 -6.07 -6.60
C GLN A 55 0.26 -6.23 -5.32
N VAL A 56 0.93 -6.29 -4.16
CA VAL A 56 0.26 -6.34 -2.85
C VAL A 56 -0.64 -5.13 -2.64
N LEU A 57 -0.15 -3.91 -2.95
CA LEU A 57 -0.93 -2.69 -2.81
C LEU A 57 -2.21 -2.73 -3.66
N CYS A 58 -2.10 -3.11 -4.94
CA CYS A 58 -3.22 -3.21 -5.85
C CYS A 58 -4.24 -4.27 -5.43
N GLU A 59 -3.75 -5.46 -5.03
CA GLU A 59 -4.60 -6.55 -4.57
C GLU A 59 -5.38 -6.15 -3.31
N ALA A 60 -4.69 -5.58 -2.32
CA ALA A 60 -5.34 -5.10 -1.11
C ALA A 60 -6.38 -4.01 -1.41
N ALA A 61 -6.02 -3.00 -2.21
CA ALA A 61 -6.91 -1.92 -2.60
C ALA A 61 -8.16 -2.40 -3.37
N SER A 62 -8.05 -3.48 -4.15
CA SER A 62 -9.20 -4.08 -4.86
C SER A 62 -10.17 -4.84 -3.96
N SER A 63 -9.77 -5.11 -2.72
CA SER A 63 -10.50 -5.95 -1.76
C SER A 63 -11.05 -5.20 -0.55
N VAL A 64 -10.88 -3.87 -0.52
CA VAL A 64 -11.47 -3.01 0.51
C VAL A 64 -12.68 -2.30 -0.01
#